data_AF-A0A944KPR4-F1
#
_entry.id   AF-A0A944KPR4-F1
#
_cell.length_a   1.000
_cell.length_b   1.000
_cell.length_c   1.000
_cell.angle_alpha   90.00
_cell.angle_beta   90.00
_cell.angle_gamma   90.00
#
_symmetry.space_group_name_H-M   'P 1'
#
loop_
_entity.id
_entity.type
_entity.pdbx_description
1 polymer ?
#
loop_
_entity_poly.entity_id
_entity_poly.type
_entity_poly.pdbx_seq_one_letter_code
_entity_poly.pdbx_strand_id
1 'polypeptide(L)'
;MLLTNPASGWLDDRLPYPDGRRRFRAWRRTRPFWGGLLLMLGGAELLLVPLSPLTVLVSLGLGGLAAIGIGLALIAAGLFLWFLPHTRHYVSINALILSVLSFAATNLGGFLVGMGLGIAGSAMGFGWTPVRDEEAEQGVPLRDGQGPRTLAAALPVVLLAATFGGTPVGRAPAPGPIVAPRTPPTVTTTVFAPKGFLIAGVREVPTADGPVKAMVLKMRSASLTDYRLKTRDGRDELALGADTLDLSGNVTLYLTKFSGCLQGVLCLTFTPDGLPVPPVVPPFVFMTDVSAEQALVTSDVIVTDGLTLEAS
;
A
#
# COMPACT_ATOMS: atom_id res chain seq x y z
N MET A 1 -13.45 -33.23 46.33
CA MET A 1 -14.83 -32.90 46.73
C MET A 1 -15.21 -31.65 45.95
N LEU A 2 -15.97 -31.83 44.87
CA LEU A 2 -16.35 -30.81 43.89
C LEU A 2 -17.44 -29.90 44.48
N LEU A 3 -17.23 -28.58 44.45
CA LEU A 3 -18.31 -27.60 44.63
C LEU A 3 -18.87 -27.26 43.24
N THR A 4 -19.77 -28.10 42.73
CA THR A 4 -20.59 -27.78 41.56
C THR A 4 -21.69 -26.82 42.00
N ASN A 5 -21.68 -25.62 41.44
CA ASN A 5 -22.68 -24.58 41.66
C ASN A 5 -24.06 -25.04 41.13
N PRO A 6 -25.08 -25.23 41.99
CA PRO A 6 -26.38 -25.77 41.60
C PRO A 6 -27.27 -24.79 40.80
N ALA A 7 -26.86 -23.53 40.64
CA ALA A 7 -27.68 -22.50 40.00
C ALA A 7 -27.72 -22.55 38.46
N SER A 8 -26.79 -23.25 37.79
CA SER A 8 -26.76 -23.28 36.31
C SER A 8 -27.60 -24.38 35.66
N GLY A 9 -28.14 -25.33 36.43
CA GLY A 9 -28.87 -26.50 35.91
C GLY A 9 -30.30 -26.17 35.45
N TRP A 10 -31.03 -25.35 36.19
CA TRP A 10 -32.47 -25.15 35.96
C TRP A 10 -32.80 -24.44 34.63
N LEU A 11 -31.89 -23.60 34.13
CA LEU A 11 -32.05 -22.88 32.86
C LEU A 11 -31.79 -23.77 31.63
N ASP A 12 -30.96 -24.81 31.77
CA ASP A 12 -30.65 -25.75 30.68
C ASP A 12 -31.79 -26.77 30.47
N ASP A 13 -32.60 -27.06 31.49
CA ASP A 13 -33.72 -28.03 31.43
C ASP A 13 -35.02 -27.49 30.77
N ARG A 14 -35.21 -26.17 30.71
CA ARG A 14 -36.48 -25.56 30.24
C ARG A 14 -36.50 -25.10 28.78
N LEU A 15 -35.39 -25.16 28.05
CA LEU A 15 -35.29 -24.61 26.70
C LEU A 15 -34.98 -25.70 25.65
N PRO A 16 -35.62 -25.68 24.45
CA PRO A 16 -35.32 -26.65 23.41
C PRO A 16 -33.85 -26.53 22.92
N TYR A 17 -33.21 -27.69 22.68
CA TYR A 17 -31.84 -27.91 22.17
C TYR A 17 -30.67 -27.59 23.13
N PRO A 18 -30.49 -28.33 24.24
CA PRO A 18 -29.37 -28.14 25.19
C PRO A 18 -27.99 -28.43 24.57
N ASP A 19 -27.86 -29.48 23.74
CA ASP A 19 -26.59 -29.91 23.15
C ASP A 19 -26.02 -28.91 22.14
N GLY A 20 -26.90 -28.32 21.32
CA GLY A 20 -26.53 -27.30 20.33
C GLY A 20 -26.01 -26.01 20.99
N ARG A 21 -26.64 -25.59 22.09
CA ARG A 21 -26.21 -24.40 22.86
C ARG A 21 -24.86 -24.60 23.53
N ARG A 22 -24.60 -25.80 24.07
CA ARG A 22 -23.30 -26.15 24.67
C ARG A 22 -22.19 -26.18 23.61
N ARG A 23 -22.43 -26.81 22.47
CA ARG A 23 -21.51 -26.82 21.32
C ARG A 23 -21.24 -25.43 20.76
N PHE A 24 -22.28 -24.60 20.63
CA PHE A 24 -22.13 -23.21 20.16
C PHE A 24 -21.39 -22.32 21.16
N ARG A 25 -21.64 -22.45 22.48
CA ARG A 25 -20.87 -21.75 23.51
C ARG A 25 -19.40 -22.19 23.53
N ALA A 26 -19.14 -23.49 23.39
CA ALA A 26 -17.78 -24.01 23.28
C ALA A 26 -17.08 -23.44 22.04
N TRP A 27 -17.74 -23.45 20.88
CA TRP A 27 -17.21 -22.90 19.63
C TRP A 27 -16.95 -21.38 19.69
N ARG A 28 -17.85 -20.61 20.34
CA ARG A 28 -17.65 -19.16 20.57
C ARG A 28 -16.50 -18.85 21.52
N ARG A 29 -16.12 -19.78 22.39
CA ARG A 29 -14.99 -19.63 23.33
C ARG A 29 -13.65 -20.06 22.74
N THR A 30 -13.66 -20.95 21.74
CA THR A 30 -12.43 -21.43 21.07
C THR A 30 -11.99 -20.58 19.89
N ARG A 31 -12.73 -19.52 19.52
CA ARG A 31 -12.42 -18.66 18.37
C ARG A 31 -12.67 -17.17 18.69
N PRO A 32 -12.00 -16.23 17.99
CA PRO A 32 -12.24 -14.78 18.11
C PRO A 32 -13.59 -14.37 17.47
N PHE A 33 -14.68 -14.96 17.95
CA PHE A 33 -16.01 -14.84 17.38
C PHE A 33 -16.50 -13.39 17.34
N TRP A 34 -16.35 -12.68 18.46
CA TRP A 34 -16.75 -11.28 18.60
C TRP A 34 -15.93 -10.33 17.72
N GLY A 35 -14.63 -10.62 17.55
CA GLY A 35 -13.77 -9.88 16.63
C GLY A 35 -14.25 -10.02 15.19
N GLY A 36 -14.54 -11.26 14.76
CA GLY A 36 -15.07 -11.52 13.42
C GLY A 36 -16.46 -10.89 13.20
N LEU A 37 -17.37 -11.02 14.17
CA LEU A 37 -18.73 -10.49 14.07
C LEU A 37 -18.76 -8.97 13.89
N LEU A 38 -17.93 -8.24 14.64
CA LEU A 38 -17.87 -6.78 14.55
C LEU A 38 -17.26 -6.31 13.23
N LEU A 39 -16.28 -7.05 12.69
CA LEU A 39 -15.72 -6.77 11.37
C LEU A 39 -16.77 -6.97 10.26
N MET A 40 -17.56 -8.03 10.35
CA MET A 40 -18.64 -8.24 9.38
C MET A 40 -19.75 -7.20 9.50
N LEU A 41 -20.12 -6.79 10.72
CA LEU A 41 -21.09 -5.71 10.92
C LEU A 41 -20.56 -4.37 10.39
N GLY A 42 -19.30 -4.04 10.65
CA GLY A 42 -18.68 -2.82 10.13
C GLY A 42 -18.57 -2.81 8.61
N GLY A 43 -18.21 -3.95 8.01
CA GLY A 43 -18.18 -4.10 6.55
C GLY A 43 -19.57 -4.11 5.89
N ALA A 44 -20.57 -4.69 6.54
CA ALA A 44 -21.96 -4.67 6.07
C ALA A 44 -22.56 -3.25 6.12
N GLU A 45 -22.26 -2.49 7.17
CA GLU A 45 -22.66 -1.08 7.28
C GLU A 45 -22.06 -0.25 6.14
N LEU A 46 -20.76 -0.44 5.85
CA LEU A 46 -20.07 0.17 4.71
C LEU A 46 -20.72 -0.15 3.35
N LEU A 47 -21.32 -1.33 3.20
CA LEU A 47 -22.01 -1.75 1.98
C LEU A 47 -23.47 -1.28 1.91
N LEU A 48 -24.11 -0.95 3.04
CA LEU A 48 -25.54 -0.62 3.08
C LEU A 48 -25.87 0.75 2.46
N VAL A 49 -24.94 1.71 2.51
CA VAL A 49 -25.19 3.10 2.12
C VAL A 49 -24.93 3.37 0.63
N PRO A 50 -23.96 2.73 -0.06
CA PRO A 50 -23.90 2.77 -1.53
C PRO A 50 -25.15 2.21 -2.22
N LEU A 51 -25.98 1.44 -1.51
CA LEU A 51 -27.28 0.95 -1.98
C LEU A 51 -28.42 1.99 -1.86
N SER A 52 -28.13 3.16 -1.28
CA SER A 52 -29.01 4.34 -1.33
C SER A 52 -28.96 4.97 -2.74
N PRO A 53 -29.98 5.74 -3.19
CA PRO A 53 -30.28 5.95 -4.60
C PRO A 53 -29.07 6.43 -5.41
N LEU A 54 -28.97 5.96 -6.66
CA LEU A 54 -27.86 6.17 -7.62
C LEU A 54 -27.24 7.59 -7.62
N THR A 55 -28.04 8.61 -7.30
CA THR A 55 -27.62 10.00 -7.12
C THR A 55 -26.51 10.19 -6.08
N VAL A 56 -26.53 9.44 -4.97
CA VAL A 56 -25.49 9.50 -3.92
C VAL A 56 -24.21 8.85 -4.41
N LEU A 57 -24.30 7.72 -5.13
CA LEU A 57 -23.15 7.02 -5.70
C LEU A 57 -22.39 7.87 -6.73
N VAL A 58 -23.14 8.59 -7.58
CA VAL A 58 -22.56 9.53 -8.56
C VAL A 58 -21.92 10.73 -7.88
N SER A 59 -22.49 11.21 -6.77
CA SER A 59 -21.94 12.33 -5.99
C SER A 59 -20.70 11.94 -5.16
N LEU A 60 -20.58 10.66 -4.77
CA LEU A 60 -19.45 10.15 -3.97
C LEU A 60 -18.21 9.81 -4.82
N GLY A 61 -18.37 9.66 -6.14
CA GLY A 61 -17.28 9.41 -7.08
C GLY A 61 -16.40 8.21 -6.69
N LEU A 62 -15.07 8.40 -6.72
CA LEU A 62 -14.08 7.37 -6.39
C LEU A 62 -14.19 6.85 -4.93
N GLY A 63 -14.70 7.69 -4.01
CA GLY A 63 -14.86 7.33 -2.60
C GLY A 63 -15.90 6.24 -2.36
N GLY A 64 -16.97 6.19 -3.18
CA GLY A 64 -17.99 5.14 -3.11
C GLY A 64 -17.47 3.76 -3.51
N LEU A 65 -16.63 3.70 -4.55
CA LEU A 65 -15.98 2.44 -4.96
C LEU A 65 -15.00 1.92 -3.90
N ALA A 66 -14.26 2.84 -3.26
CA ALA A 66 -13.37 2.50 -2.16
C ALA A 66 -14.15 1.93 -0.95
N ALA A 67 -15.32 2.49 -0.61
CA ALA A 67 -16.16 1.99 0.47
C ALA A 67 -16.63 0.55 0.23
N ILE A 68 -17.00 0.20 -1.00
CA ILE A 68 -17.40 -1.17 -1.37
C ILE A 68 -16.23 -2.13 -1.21
N GLY A 69 -15.05 -1.78 -1.73
CA GLY A 69 -13.85 -2.62 -1.63
C GLY A 69 -13.43 -2.85 -0.18
N ILE A 70 -13.43 -1.78 0.63
CA ILE A 70 -13.06 -1.85 2.04
C ILE A 70 -14.10 -2.66 2.84
N GLY A 71 -15.40 -2.47 2.57
CA GLY A 71 -16.48 -3.22 3.23
C GLY A 71 -16.38 -4.72 2.98
N LEU A 72 -16.15 -5.14 1.73
CA LEU A 72 -15.94 -6.55 1.38
C LEU A 72 -14.68 -7.13 2.05
N ALA A 73 -13.59 -6.36 2.10
CA ALA A 73 -12.36 -6.79 2.75
C ALA A 73 -12.53 -6.98 4.28
N LEU A 74 -13.31 -6.12 4.95
CA LEU A 74 -13.62 -6.28 6.38
C LEU A 74 -14.49 -7.53 6.64
N ILE A 75 -15.49 -7.79 5.79
CA ILE A 75 -16.30 -9.02 5.87
C ILE A 75 -15.40 -10.25 5.71
N ALA A 76 -14.52 -10.25 4.69
CA ALA A 76 -13.57 -11.33 4.48
C ALA A 76 -12.65 -11.53 5.69
N ALA A 77 -12.11 -10.44 6.27
CA ALA A 77 -11.29 -10.51 7.48
C ALA A 77 -12.05 -11.12 8.67
N GLY A 78 -13.33 -10.77 8.84
CA GLY A 78 -14.18 -11.37 9.87
C GLY A 78 -14.39 -12.87 9.69
N LEU A 79 -14.58 -13.32 8.44
CA LEU A 79 -14.65 -14.74 8.09
C LEU A 79 -13.31 -15.45 8.34
N PHE A 80 -12.18 -14.84 7.99
CA PHE A 80 -10.85 -15.40 8.26
C PHE A 80 -10.61 -15.60 9.76
N LEU A 81 -11.05 -14.69 10.61
CA LEU A 81 -10.98 -14.87 12.07
C LEU A 81 -11.81 -16.07 12.57
N TRP A 82 -12.90 -16.41 11.89
CA TRP A 82 -13.74 -17.56 12.23
C TRP A 82 -13.21 -18.91 11.72
N PHE A 83 -12.51 -18.92 10.58
CA PHE A 83 -12.01 -20.16 9.97
C PHE A 83 -10.54 -20.45 10.25
N LEU A 84 -9.69 -19.42 10.37
CA LEU A 84 -8.24 -19.52 10.53
C LEU A 84 -7.73 -18.73 11.76
N PRO A 85 -7.98 -19.18 13.00
CA PRO A 85 -7.53 -18.48 14.20
C PRO A 85 -5.99 -18.40 14.33
N HIS A 86 -5.24 -19.25 13.61
CA HIS A 86 -3.77 -19.24 13.59
C HIS A 86 -3.19 -17.98 12.94
N THR A 87 -3.91 -17.33 12.00
CA THR A 87 -3.45 -16.13 11.31
C THR A 87 -4.02 -14.83 11.89
N ARG A 88 -4.63 -14.89 13.09
CA ARG A 88 -5.36 -13.77 13.71
C ARG A 88 -4.57 -12.47 13.79
N HIS A 89 -3.27 -12.52 14.12
CA HIS A 89 -2.47 -11.30 14.28
C HIS A 89 -2.32 -10.56 12.94
N TYR A 90 -2.02 -11.29 11.86
CA TYR A 90 -1.94 -10.72 10.52
C TYR A 90 -3.31 -10.20 10.05
N VAL A 91 -4.37 -10.99 10.22
CA VAL A 91 -5.72 -10.61 9.78
C VAL A 91 -6.23 -9.37 10.53
N SER A 92 -6.03 -9.30 11.85
CA SER A 92 -6.45 -8.18 12.67
C SER A 92 -5.69 -6.88 12.37
N ILE A 93 -4.38 -6.95 12.06
CA ILE A 93 -3.62 -5.75 11.68
C ILE A 93 -4.13 -5.19 10.34
N ASN A 94 -4.35 -6.06 9.35
CA ASN A 94 -4.89 -5.63 8.05
C ASN A 94 -6.30 -5.05 8.18
N ALA A 95 -7.15 -5.67 8.99
CA ALA A 95 -8.49 -5.17 9.28
C ALA A 95 -8.47 -3.80 9.97
N LEU A 96 -7.53 -3.57 10.90
CA LEU A 96 -7.34 -2.28 11.56
C LEU A 96 -6.94 -1.19 10.56
N ILE A 97 -5.97 -1.49 9.68
CA ILE A 97 -5.52 -0.57 8.63
C ILE A 97 -6.67 -0.23 7.69
N LEU A 98 -7.42 -1.24 7.21
CA LEU A 98 -8.59 -1.05 6.34
C LEU A 98 -9.68 -0.20 7.00
N SER A 99 -9.90 -0.41 8.30
CA SER A 99 -10.88 0.34 9.07
C SER A 99 -10.50 1.83 9.18
N VAL A 100 -9.24 2.14 9.47
CA VAL A 100 -8.74 3.53 9.47
C VAL A 100 -8.75 4.13 8.06
N LEU A 101 -8.38 3.34 7.05
CA LEU A 101 -8.35 3.76 5.64
C LEU A 101 -9.75 4.12 5.13
N SER A 102 -10.82 3.50 5.66
CA SER A 102 -12.21 3.79 5.30
C SER A 102 -12.59 5.26 5.53
N PHE A 103 -12.04 5.88 6.58
CA PHE A 103 -12.29 7.29 6.90
C PHE A 103 -11.62 8.21 5.88
N ALA A 104 -10.34 7.95 5.57
CA ALA A 104 -9.58 8.75 4.62
C ALA A 104 -10.11 8.60 3.18
N ALA A 105 -10.49 7.39 2.78
CA ALA A 105 -10.92 7.09 1.41
C ALA A 105 -12.31 7.67 1.05
N THR A 106 -13.14 8.00 2.05
CA THR A 106 -14.54 8.41 1.83
C THR A 106 -14.80 9.91 2.02
N ASN A 107 -13.77 10.75 2.15
CA ASN A 107 -13.86 12.22 2.26
C ASN A 107 -14.85 12.70 3.36
N LEU A 108 -14.53 12.37 4.61
CA LEU A 108 -15.25 12.80 5.83
C LEU A 108 -16.64 12.18 6.07
N GLY A 109 -16.67 10.85 6.20
CA GLY A 109 -17.50 10.24 7.24
C GLY A 109 -18.88 9.72 6.82
N GLY A 110 -18.92 8.74 5.93
CA GLY A 110 -20.15 7.95 5.78
C GLY A 110 -20.40 6.98 6.94
N PHE A 111 -19.35 6.56 7.69
CA PHE A 111 -19.41 5.33 8.49
C PHE A 111 -18.51 5.35 9.71
N LEU A 112 -18.64 6.36 10.58
CA LEU A 112 -17.95 6.35 11.88
C LEU A 112 -18.28 5.10 12.69
N VAL A 113 -19.50 4.57 12.53
CA VAL A 113 -19.92 3.33 13.18
C VAL A 113 -19.21 2.14 12.53
N GLY A 114 -19.18 2.03 11.19
CA GLY A 114 -18.42 0.98 10.49
C GLY A 114 -16.92 0.97 10.80
N MET A 115 -16.30 2.16 10.89
CA MET A 115 -14.92 2.33 11.35
C MET A 115 -14.77 1.91 12.82
N GLY A 116 -15.63 2.40 13.71
CA GLY A 116 -15.57 2.05 15.14
C GLY A 116 -15.72 0.54 15.37
N LEU A 117 -16.65 -0.10 14.66
CA LEU A 117 -16.85 -1.54 14.67
C LEU A 117 -15.63 -2.28 14.12
N GLY A 118 -15.01 -1.78 13.04
CA GLY A 118 -13.81 -2.35 12.46
C GLY A 118 -12.60 -2.29 13.39
N ILE A 119 -12.37 -1.16 14.07
CA ILE A 119 -11.31 -0.98 15.06
C ILE A 119 -11.55 -1.91 16.26
N ALA A 120 -12.75 -1.90 16.81
CA ALA A 120 -13.11 -2.74 17.96
C ALA A 120 -12.96 -4.23 17.63
N GLY A 121 -13.46 -4.66 16.47
CA GLY A 121 -13.35 -6.03 15.99
C GLY A 121 -11.91 -6.48 15.78
N SER A 122 -11.07 -5.58 15.23
CA SER A 122 -9.64 -5.83 15.02
C SER A 122 -8.89 -5.98 16.35
N ALA A 123 -9.12 -5.09 17.31
CA ALA A 123 -8.51 -5.15 18.64
C ALA A 123 -8.88 -6.43 19.39
N MET A 124 -10.16 -6.84 19.34
CA MET A 124 -10.61 -8.09 19.93
C MET A 124 -10.06 -9.33 19.23
N GLY A 125 -9.94 -9.31 17.90
CA GLY A 125 -9.31 -10.40 17.15
C GLY A 125 -7.83 -10.55 17.47
N PHE A 126 -7.13 -9.43 17.67
CA PHE A 126 -5.70 -9.41 17.98
C PHE A 126 -5.40 -9.88 19.40
N GLY A 127 -6.19 -9.42 20.38
CA GLY A 127 -6.00 -9.74 21.80
C GLY A 127 -6.54 -11.11 22.22
N TRP A 128 -7.29 -11.80 21.35
CA TRP A 128 -7.83 -13.11 21.67
C TRP A 128 -6.72 -14.15 21.76
N THR A 129 -6.65 -14.90 22.87
CA THR A 129 -5.71 -16.02 23.08
C THR A 129 -6.48 -17.32 23.31
N PRO A 130 -5.96 -18.48 22.84
CA PRO A 130 -6.61 -19.76 23.13
C PRO A 130 -6.50 -20.00 24.64
N VAL A 131 -7.62 -20.35 25.28
CA VAL A 131 -7.59 -20.83 26.67
C VAL A 131 -6.84 -22.17 26.65
N ARG A 132 -5.65 -22.22 27.24
CA ARG A 132 -4.93 -23.47 27.48
C ARG A 132 -5.52 -24.05 28.75
N ASP A 133 -5.97 -25.29 28.71
CA ASP A 133 -6.41 -26.01 29.91
C ASP A 133 -5.16 -26.25 30.78
N GLU A 134 -5.11 -25.67 31.97
CA GLU A 134 -3.94 -25.68 32.88
C GLU A 134 -3.72 -27.02 33.61
N GLU A 135 -4.14 -28.16 33.06
CA GLU A 135 -4.16 -29.44 33.78
C GLU A 135 -3.06 -30.43 33.40
N ALA A 136 -2.03 -30.02 32.65
CA ALA A 136 -0.86 -30.85 32.39
C ALA A 136 0.43 -30.02 32.22
N GLU A 137 0.97 -29.51 33.33
CA GLU A 137 2.42 -29.44 33.59
C GLU A 137 2.68 -28.88 35.00
N GLN A 138 2.55 -29.77 36.00
CA GLN A 138 3.34 -29.61 37.22
C GLN A 138 4.79 -30.00 36.89
N GLY A 139 5.69 -29.04 36.89
CA GLY A 139 7.13 -29.29 36.96
C GLY A 139 8.01 -28.37 36.11
N VAL A 140 8.33 -27.19 36.66
CA VAL A 140 9.68 -26.64 36.87
C VAL A 140 9.49 -25.22 37.44
N PRO A 141 10.01 -24.88 38.64
CA PRO A 141 9.93 -23.51 39.15
C PRO A 141 10.99 -22.66 38.45
N LEU A 142 10.63 -21.94 37.40
CA LEU A 142 11.49 -20.89 36.86
C LEU A 142 11.19 -19.57 37.57
N ARG A 143 11.89 -19.40 38.70
CA ARG A 143 12.41 -18.16 39.30
C ARG A 143 11.70 -16.85 38.92
N ASP A 144 10.99 -16.29 39.90
CA ASP A 144 10.54 -14.90 39.93
C ASP A 144 11.69 -13.93 39.67
N GLY A 145 11.50 -13.10 38.66
CA GLY A 145 12.34 -11.97 38.28
C GLY A 145 11.44 -10.80 37.86
N GLN A 146 10.76 -10.24 38.85
CA GLN A 146 10.06 -8.95 38.88
C GLN A 146 10.64 -7.94 37.88
N GLY A 147 9.88 -7.60 36.84
CA GLY A 147 10.35 -6.75 35.74
C GLY A 147 10.57 -5.28 36.12
N PRO A 148 11.18 -4.47 35.24
CA PRO A 148 11.00 -3.03 35.26
C PRO A 148 9.81 -2.67 34.35
N ARG A 149 8.66 -2.45 34.99
CA ARG A 149 7.44 -1.84 34.41
C ARG A 149 7.63 -0.34 34.07
N THR A 150 8.80 0.06 33.59
CA THR A 150 9.13 1.48 33.35
C THR A 150 9.48 1.81 31.91
N LEU A 151 9.58 0.82 31.01
CA LEU A 151 9.96 1.08 29.61
C LEU A 151 8.79 1.02 28.59
N ALA A 152 7.60 0.55 29.00
CA ALA A 152 6.41 0.52 28.13
C ALA A 152 5.56 1.80 28.21
N ALA A 153 5.83 2.70 29.16
CA ALA A 153 5.06 3.93 29.35
C ALA A 153 5.64 5.17 28.65
N ALA A 154 6.84 5.07 28.05
CA ALA A 154 7.52 6.24 27.45
C ALA A 154 7.39 6.33 25.91
N LEU A 155 6.87 5.29 25.24
CA LEU A 155 6.64 5.35 23.79
C LEU A 155 5.51 6.31 23.35
N PRO A 156 4.44 6.60 24.13
CA PRO A 156 3.46 7.61 23.72
C PRO A 156 4.03 9.03 23.78
N VAL A 157 4.95 9.31 24.73
CA VAL A 157 5.50 10.66 24.92
C VAL A 157 6.63 10.96 23.94
N VAL A 158 7.46 9.97 23.57
CA VAL A 158 8.49 10.16 22.54
C VAL A 158 7.87 10.29 21.14
N LEU A 159 6.74 9.62 20.88
CA LEU A 159 6.00 9.79 19.62
C LEU A 159 5.24 11.13 19.54
N LEU A 160 4.83 11.71 20.68
CA LEU A 160 4.21 13.04 20.75
C LEU A 160 5.24 14.18 20.78
N ALA A 161 6.46 13.93 21.26
CA ALA A 161 7.56 14.90 21.20
C ALA A 161 8.18 14.97 19.79
N ALA A 162 8.17 13.86 19.03
CA ALA A 162 8.62 13.84 17.64
C ALA A 162 7.66 14.57 16.67
N THR A 163 6.42 14.86 17.08
CA THR A 163 5.47 15.65 16.27
C THR A 163 5.51 17.15 16.55
N PHE A 164 6.15 17.61 17.63
CA PHE A 164 6.24 19.05 17.98
C PHE A 164 7.66 19.57 18.24
N GLY A 165 8.67 18.70 18.41
CA GLY A 165 10.04 19.06 18.76
C GLY A 165 11.07 18.86 17.65
N GLY A 166 10.68 19.06 16.39
CA GLY A 166 11.65 19.07 15.30
C GLY A 166 12.69 20.16 15.56
N THR A 167 13.89 19.79 16.01
CA THR A 167 15.08 20.59 15.70
C THR A 167 15.00 20.90 14.21
N PRO A 168 15.14 22.15 13.76
CA PRO A 168 15.18 22.42 12.34
C PRO A 168 16.39 21.65 11.81
N VAL A 169 16.15 20.46 11.27
CA VAL A 169 17.04 19.83 10.33
C VAL A 169 17.08 20.85 9.23
N GLY A 170 18.19 21.60 9.18
CA GLY A 170 18.39 22.66 8.21
C GLY A 170 17.97 22.08 6.89
N ARG A 171 16.87 22.62 6.35
CA ARG A 171 16.36 22.22 5.05
C ARG A 171 17.57 22.31 4.14
N ALA A 172 18.06 21.16 3.64
CA ALA A 172 19.05 21.18 2.60
C ALA A 172 18.52 22.18 1.56
N PRO A 173 19.29 23.22 1.20
CA PRO A 173 18.81 24.25 0.29
C PRO A 173 18.12 23.51 -0.84
N ALA A 174 16.86 23.88 -1.12
CA ALA A 174 16.14 23.27 -2.22
C ALA A 174 17.10 23.28 -3.41
N PRO A 175 17.42 22.11 -4.01
CA PRO A 175 18.31 22.10 -5.15
C PRO A 175 17.76 23.16 -6.10
N GLY A 176 18.61 24.12 -6.46
CA GLY A 176 18.22 25.18 -7.39
C GLY A 176 17.53 24.54 -8.60
N PRO A 177 16.64 25.26 -9.31
CA PRO A 177 15.88 24.68 -10.40
C PRO A 177 16.80 23.84 -11.28
N ILE A 178 16.62 22.52 -11.26
CA ILE A 178 17.48 21.58 -11.97
C ILE A 178 17.25 21.87 -13.45
N VAL A 179 18.22 22.56 -14.07
CA VAL A 179 18.13 22.97 -15.47
C VAL A 179 18.47 21.75 -16.32
N ALA A 180 17.54 21.33 -17.17
CA ALA A 180 17.80 20.25 -18.10
C ALA A 180 18.94 20.64 -19.08
N PRO A 181 19.77 19.68 -19.52
CA PRO A 181 20.82 19.92 -20.49
C PRO A 181 20.25 20.45 -21.82
N ARG A 182 21.04 21.26 -22.54
CA ARG A 182 20.64 21.94 -23.79
C ARG A 182 20.18 20.96 -24.87
N THR A 183 20.88 19.84 -24.99
CA THR A 183 20.55 18.74 -25.88
C THR A 183 20.04 17.56 -25.05
N PRO A 184 18.75 17.20 -25.14
CA PRO A 184 18.23 16.08 -24.37
C PRO A 184 18.96 14.79 -24.81
N PRO A 185 19.53 14.02 -23.86
CA PRO A 185 20.08 12.72 -24.18
C PRO A 185 19.05 11.80 -24.83
N THR A 186 19.49 11.06 -25.83
CA THR A 186 18.70 9.97 -26.41
C THR A 186 19.06 8.69 -25.68
N VAL A 187 18.02 8.03 -25.17
CA VAL A 187 18.11 6.74 -24.51
C VAL A 187 17.47 5.68 -25.39
N THR A 188 18.16 4.56 -25.56
CA THR A 188 17.63 3.35 -26.20
C THR A 188 17.77 2.16 -25.27
N THR A 189 16.75 1.31 -25.25
CA THR A 189 16.72 0.08 -24.44
C THR A 189 15.89 -0.98 -25.15
N THR A 190 16.29 -2.24 -25.03
CA THR A 190 15.58 -3.36 -25.66
C THR A 190 14.27 -3.64 -24.96
N VAL A 191 14.23 -3.53 -23.63
CA VAL A 191 13.04 -3.75 -22.81
C VAL A 191 12.91 -2.66 -21.76
N PHE A 192 11.75 -2.02 -21.73
CA PHE A 192 11.33 -1.13 -20.65
C PHE A 192 10.16 -1.76 -19.89
N ALA A 193 10.40 -2.14 -18.63
CA ALA A 193 9.41 -2.76 -17.76
C ALA A 193 9.13 -1.86 -16.53
N PRO A 194 8.10 -0.99 -16.59
CA PRO A 194 7.67 -0.23 -15.43
C PRO A 194 6.93 -1.15 -14.44
N LYS A 195 7.24 -1.06 -13.15
CA LYS A 195 6.47 -1.75 -12.10
C LYS A 195 5.65 -0.72 -11.31
N GLY A 196 4.34 -0.90 -11.34
CA GLY A 196 3.35 -0.01 -10.75
C GLY A 196 2.65 0.88 -11.77
N PHE A 197 1.63 1.64 -11.32
CA PHE A 197 0.91 2.54 -12.19
C PHE A 197 1.81 3.67 -12.69
N LEU A 198 1.83 3.85 -14.00
CA LEU A 198 2.47 5.00 -14.64
C LEU A 198 1.45 6.13 -14.71
N ILE A 199 1.68 7.20 -13.95
CA ILE A 199 0.88 8.43 -14.04
C ILE A 199 1.56 9.32 -15.07
N ALA A 200 0.87 9.59 -16.17
CA ALA A 200 1.36 10.44 -17.24
C ALA A 200 0.73 11.84 -17.17
N GLY A 201 1.54 12.87 -17.36
CA GLY A 201 1.09 14.25 -17.52
C GLY A 201 2.02 15.03 -18.44
N VAL A 202 1.71 16.30 -18.72
CA VAL A 202 2.61 17.21 -19.46
C VAL A 202 2.97 18.37 -18.54
N ARG A 203 4.25 18.72 -18.47
CA ARG A 203 4.76 19.88 -17.72
C ARG A 203 5.82 20.62 -18.52
N GLU A 204 5.92 21.91 -18.28
CA GLU A 204 7.06 22.69 -18.76
C GLU A 204 8.25 22.49 -17.83
N VAL A 205 9.38 22.09 -18.40
CA VAL A 205 10.65 21.90 -17.71
C VAL A 205 11.57 23.05 -18.10
N PRO A 206 12.12 23.81 -17.14
CA PRO A 206 13.06 24.88 -17.45
C PRO A 206 14.37 24.30 -17.98
N THR A 207 14.79 24.75 -19.16
CA THR A 207 16.10 24.42 -19.76
C THR A 207 16.90 25.70 -19.99
N ALA A 208 18.20 25.58 -20.27
CA ALA A 208 19.06 26.73 -20.49
C ALA A 208 18.64 27.59 -21.70
N ASP A 209 17.97 26.99 -22.70
CA ASP A 209 17.52 27.66 -23.93
C ASP A 209 16.03 28.08 -23.88
N GLY A 210 15.36 27.86 -22.74
CA GLY A 210 13.95 28.15 -22.52
C GLY A 210 13.15 26.96 -21.98
N PRO A 211 11.90 27.15 -21.54
CA PRO A 211 11.06 26.06 -21.06
C PRO A 211 10.71 25.11 -22.22
N VAL A 212 10.86 23.81 -22.00
CA VAL A 212 10.47 22.76 -22.96
C VAL A 212 9.29 21.98 -22.38
N LYS A 213 8.26 21.74 -23.20
CA LYS A 213 7.17 20.83 -22.82
C LYS A 213 7.69 19.40 -22.77
N ALA A 214 7.60 18.77 -21.61
CA ALA A 214 7.95 17.38 -21.42
C ALA A 214 6.75 16.58 -20.92
N MET A 215 6.61 15.36 -21.42
CA MET A 215 5.76 14.35 -20.81
C MET A 215 6.43 13.87 -19.52
N VAL A 216 5.64 13.75 -18.46
CA VAL A 216 6.08 13.33 -17.14
C VAL A 216 5.51 11.95 -16.87
N LEU A 217 6.38 10.96 -16.75
CA LEU A 217 6.01 9.58 -16.44
C LEU A 217 6.47 9.29 -15.02
N LYS A 218 5.51 9.19 -14.09
CA LYS A 218 5.78 8.92 -12.68
C LYS A 218 5.46 7.46 -12.34
N MET A 219 6.41 6.77 -11.71
CA MET A 219 6.30 5.36 -11.33
C MET A 219 7.09 5.03 -10.06
N ARG A 220 6.88 3.84 -9.50
CA ARG A 220 7.61 3.37 -8.30
C ARG A 220 8.94 2.70 -8.60
N SER A 221 9.03 2.06 -9.75
CA SER A 221 10.26 1.44 -10.22
C SER A 221 10.17 1.14 -11.70
N ALA A 222 11.31 1.09 -12.37
CA ALA A 222 11.45 0.66 -13.75
C ALA A 222 12.71 -0.18 -13.90
N SER A 223 12.62 -1.21 -14.72
CA SER A 223 13.76 -2.02 -15.11
C SER A 223 13.99 -1.85 -16.61
N LEU A 224 15.25 -1.60 -17.00
CA LEU A 224 15.69 -1.42 -18.37
C LEU A 224 16.78 -2.44 -18.69
N THR A 225 16.71 -3.03 -19.89
CA THR A 225 17.72 -3.97 -20.40
C THR A 225 18.44 -3.37 -21.60
N ASP A 226 19.76 -3.61 -21.72
CA ASP A 226 20.62 -3.05 -22.76
C ASP A 226 20.48 -1.53 -22.86
N TYR A 227 20.65 -0.86 -21.71
CA TYR A 227 20.54 0.59 -21.63
C TYR A 227 21.69 1.25 -22.38
N ARG A 228 21.37 2.14 -23.31
CA ARG A 228 22.34 3.00 -24.00
C ARG A 228 21.83 4.43 -23.96
N LEU A 229 22.64 5.32 -23.40
CA LEU A 229 22.43 6.75 -23.44
C LEU A 229 23.50 7.37 -24.34
N LYS A 230 23.07 8.26 -25.23
CA LYS A 230 23.95 9.12 -25.99
C LYS A 230 23.59 10.56 -25.72
N THR A 231 24.60 11.36 -25.39
CA THR A 231 24.44 12.79 -25.21
C THR A 231 25.57 13.53 -25.90
N ARG A 232 25.33 14.80 -26.18
CA ARG A 232 26.31 15.69 -26.78
C ARG A 232 26.57 16.81 -25.79
N ASP A 233 27.83 17.02 -25.44
CA ASP A 233 28.27 18.16 -24.66
C ASP A 233 29.19 19.02 -25.53
N GLY A 234 28.63 20.10 -26.10
CA GLY A 234 29.34 20.94 -27.06
C GLY A 234 29.70 20.19 -28.35
N ARG A 235 30.99 19.81 -28.50
CA ARG A 235 31.52 19.11 -29.68
C ARG A 235 31.72 17.61 -29.46
N ASP A 236 31.75 17.16 -28.21
CA ASP A 236 32.10 15.80 -27.85
C ASP A 236 30.84 14.96 -27.68
N GLU A 237 30.87 13.72 -28.17
CA GLU A 237 29.77 12.76 -27.98
C GLU A 237 30.11 11.85 -26.79
N LEU A 238 29.24 11.85 -25.80
CA LEU A 238 29.36 11.01 -24.62
C LEU A 238 28.32 9.90 -24.72
N ALA A 239 28.76 8.66 -24.54
CA ALA A 239 27.89 7.51 -24.49
C ALA A 239 28.05 6.78 -23.14
N LEU A 240 26.92 6.34 -22.60
CA LEU A 240 26.84 5.54 -21.39
C LEU A 240 26.06 4.27 -21.71
N GLY A 241 26.62 3.11 -21.41
CA GLY A 241 25.96 1.82 -21.61
C GLY A 241 25.86 1.04 -20.31
N ALA A 242 24.80 0.26 -20.14
CA ALA A 242 24.67 -0.71 -19.05
C ALA A 242 23.86 -1.92 -19.53
N ASP A 243 24.21 -3.12 -19.06
CA ASP A 243 23.47 -4.35 -19.40
C ASP A 243 22.08 -4.32 -18.75
N THR A 244 22.03 -3.85 -17.50
CA THR A 244 20.77 -3.60 -16.78
C THR A 244 20.80 -2.27 -16.03
N LEU A 245 19.65 -1.61 -15.98
CA LEU A 245 19.44 -0.38 -15.22
C LEU A 245 18.11 -0.47 -14.47
N ASP A 246 18.21 -0.57 -13.14
CA ASP A 246 17.05 -0.63 -12.24
C ASP A 246 16.90 0.69 -11.48
N LEU A 247 15.75 1.32 -11.67
CA LEU A 247 15.34 2.55 -10.99
C LEU A 247 14.30 2.21 -9.93
N SER A 248 14.44 2.75 -8.71
CA SER A 248 13.46 2.52 -7.64
C SER A 248 13.20 3.75 -6.77
N GLY A 249 12.05 3.74 -6.10
CA GLY A 249 11.57 4.83 -5.23
C GLY A 249 10.64 5.78 -5.98
N ASN A 250 10.93 7.08 -5.95
CA ASN A 250 10.19 8.13 -6.66
C ASN A 250 10.74 8.34 -8.08
N VAL A 251 10.45 7.40 -8.97
CA VAL A 251 10.93 7.48 -10.36
C VAL A 251 10.08 8.45 -11.16
N THR A 252 10.69 9.50 -11.70
CA THR A 252 10.03 10.48 -12.57
C THR A 252 10.86 10.68 -13.83
N LEU A 253 10.33 10.29 -14.98
CA LEU A 253 10.97 10.52 -16.28
C LEU A 253 10.32 11.71 -16.97
N TYR A 254 11.12 12.69 -17.38
CA TYR A 254 10.69 13.82 -18.20
C TYR A 254 11.17 13.58 -19.63
N LEU A 255 10.24 13.33 -20.55
CA LEU A 255 10.53 12.90 -21.91
C LEU A 255 9.89 13.85 -22.92
N THR A 256 10.63 14.26 -23.94
CA THR A 256 10.08 15.05 -25.08
C THR A 256 9.50 14.13 -26.15
N LYS A 257 10.01 12.91 -26.23
CA LYS A 257 9.54 11.88 -27.15
C LYS A 257 9.73 10.51 -26.53
N PHE A 258 8.75 9.63 -26.70
CA PHE A 258 8.81 8.26 -26.21
C PHE A 258 8.20 7.31 -27.23
N SER A 259 9.01 6.43 -27.79
CA SER A 259 8.63 5.49 -28.84
C SER A 259 8.96 4.06 -28.42
N GLY A 260 8.14 3.11 -28.84
CA GLY A 260 8.41 1.68 -28.70
C GLY A 260 7.18 0.82 -28.94
N CYS A 261 7.31 -0.49 -28.80
CA CYS A 261 6.26 -1.45 -29.08
C CYS A 261 5.67 -2.03 -27.78
N LEU A 262 4.38 -1.75 -27.53
CA LEU A 262 3.64 -2.30 -26.40
C LEU A 262 3.50 -3.82 -26.56
N GLN A 263 4.05 -4.56 -25.61
CA GLN A 263 4.10 -6.03 -25.62
C GLN A 263 4.68 -6.62 -26.92
N GLY A 264 5.49 -5.86 -27.67
CA GLY A 264 6.05 -6.27 -28.96
C GLY A 264 5.05 -6.32 -30.12
N VAL A 265 3.79 -5.88 -29.94
CA VAL A 265 2.73 -5.99 -30.96
C VAL A 265 2.33 -4.63 -31.53
N LEU A 266 2.11 -3.64 -30.66
CA LEU A 266 1.60 -2.33 -31.07
C LEU A 266 2.67 -1.24 -30.86
N CYS A 267 3.27 -0.77 -31.95
CA CYS A 267 4.29 0.27 -31.91
C CYS A 267 3.65 1.66 -31.92
N LEU A 268 3.89 2.41 -30.85
CA LEU A 268 3.35 3.76 -30.65
C LEU A 268 4.47 4.76 -30.40
N THR A 269 4.23 6.00 -30.78
CA THR A 269 5.07 7.13 -30.44
C THR A 269 4.23 8.16 -29.71
N PHE A 270 4.68 8.51 -28.52
CA PHE A 270 4.08 9.50 -27.65
C PHE A 270 4.93 10.77 -27.65
N THR A 271 4.26 11.90 -27.77
CA THR A 271 4.88 13.24 -27.68
C THR A 271 3.91 14.17 -26.92
N PRO A 272 4.40 15.24 -26.29
CA PRO A 272 3.56 16.20 -25.56
C PRO A 272 2.40 16.77 -26.39
N ASP A 273 2.62 17.00 -27.69
CA ASP A 273 1.64 17.61 -28.61
C ASP A 273 0.97 16.56 -29.53
N GLY A 274 1.30 15.28 -29.39
CA GLY A 274 0.81 14.19 -30.24
C GLY A 274 -0.17 13.26 -29.52
N LEU A 275 0.10 11.95 -29.55
CA LEU A 275 -0.76 10.96 -28.92
C LEU A 275 -0.69 11.12 -27.39
N PRO A 276 -1.81 11.41 -26.70
CA PRO A 276 -1.79 11.55 -25.25
C PRO A 276 -1.42 10.22 -24.61
N VAL A 277 -0.42 10.24 -23.73
CA VAL A 277 -0.05 9.05 -22.96
C VAL A 277 -1.25 8.66 -22.07
N PRO A 278 -1.66 7.38 -22.04
CA PRO A 278 -2.75 6.95 -21.18
C PRO A 278 -2.48 7.36 -19.73
N PRO A 279 -3.47 7.95 -19.02
CA PRO A 279 -3.25 8.53 -17.70
C PRO A 279 -2.86 7.49 -16.65
N VAL A 280 -3.20 6.22 -16.89
CA VAL A 280 -2.86 5.07 -16.04
C VAL A 280 -2.50 3.89 -16.94
N VAL A 281 -1.24 3.47 -16.92
CA VAL A 281 -0.80 2.22 -17.57
C VAL A 281 -0.82 1.08 -16.54
N PRO A 282 -1.45 -0.07 -16.83
CA PRO A 282 -1.45 -1.23 -15.93
C PRO A 282 -0.04 -1.79 -15.69
N PRO A 283 0.23 -2.37 -14.50
CA PRO A 283 1.58 -2.77 -14.07
C PRO A 283 2.17 -4.00 -14.78
N PHE A 284 1.43 -4.62 -15.70
CA PHE A 284 1.85 -5.80 -16.47
C PHE A 284 2.24 -5.45 -17.92
N VAL A 285 2.25 -4.18 -18.28
CA VAL A 285 2.60 -3.71 -19.62
C VAL A 285 4.08 -3.37 -19.68
N PHE A 286 4.81 -4.04 -20.58
CA PHE A 286 6.19 -3.71 -20.93
C PHE A 286 6.25 -3.23 -22.38
N MET A 287 7.29 -2.45 -22.70
CA MET A 287 7.59 -2.04 -24.07
C MET A 287 8.92 -2.63 -24.52
N THR A 288 8.98 -2.99 -25.80
CA THR A 288 10.20 -3.39 -26.47
C THR A 288 10.65 -2.31 -27.45
N ASP A 289 11.92 -2.35 -27.83
CA ASP A 289 12.53 -1.46 -28.83
C ASP A 289 12.29 0.01 -28.51
N VAL A 290 12.60 0.38 -27.27
CA VAL A 290 12.26 1.69 -26.74
C VAL A 290 13.34 2.70 -27.11
N SER A 291 12.88 3.83 -27.63
CA SER A 291 13.68 5.03 -27.86
C SER A 291 13.02 6.22 -27.20
N ALA A 292 13.76 6.91 -26.33
CA ALA A 292 13.26 8.02 -25.54
C ALA A 292 14.22 9.20 -25.61
N GLU A 293 13.69 10.40 -25.86
CA GLU A 293 14.43 11.65 -25.69
C GLU A 293 14.16 12.18 -24.29
N GLN A 294 15.18 12.17 -23.44
CA GLN A 294 15.04 12.41 -22.02
C GLN A 294 15.53 13.79 -21.65
N ALA A 295 14.64 14.63 -21.14
CA ALA A 295 14.98 15.96 -20.65
C ALA A 295 15.54 15.90 -19.21
N LEU A 296 14.97 15.06 -18.35
CA LEU A 296 15.39 14.91 -16.96
C LEU A 296 14.95 13.54 -16.41
N VAL A 297 15.73 12.96 -15.52
CA VAL A 297 15.31 11.77 -14.75
C VAL A 297 15.57 11.89 -13.26
N THR A 298 14.45 11.78 -12.57
CA THR A 298 14.16 11.61 -11.16
C THR A 298 14.28 10.21 -10.60
N SER A 299 15.13 9.88 -9.61
CA SER A 299 14.93 8.66 -8.81
C SER A 299 15.61 8.73 -7.45
N ASP A 300 15.18 7.88 -6.51
CA ASP A 300 15.80 7.79 -5.18
C ASP A 300 17.02 6.87 -5.21
N VAL A 301 16.96 5.78 -6.00
CA VAL A 301 18.05 4.81 -6.15
C VAL A 301 18.17 4.39 -7.62
N ILE A 302 19.42 4.29 -8.08
CA ILE A 302 19.80 3.75 -9.39
C ILE A 302 20.78 2.60 -9.14
N VAL A 303 20.45 1.40 -9.64
CA VAL A 303 21.34 0.24 -9.62
C VAL A 303 21.64 -0.15 -11.06
N THR A 304 22.91 -0.35 -11.39
CA THR A 304 23.36 -0.67 -12.75
C THR A 304 24.26 -1.89 -12.73
N ASP A 305 24.19 -2.71 -13.78
CA ASP A 305 25.19 -3.75 -14.05
C ASP A 305 25.85 -3.51 -15.41
N GLY A 306 27.13 -3.86 -15.54
CA GLY A 306 27.87 -3.71 -16.81
C GLY A 306 28.06 -2.27 -17.29
N LEU A 307 28.26 -1.30 -16.38
CA LEU A 307 28.39 0.11 -16.74
C LEU A 307 29.62 0.37 -17.63
N THR A 308 29.41 1.02 -18.77
CA THR A 308 30.41 1.47 -19.74
C THR A 308 30.24 2.96 -20.00
N LEU A 309 31.37 3.66 -20.13
CA LEU A 309 31.43 5.09 -20.43
C LEU A 309 32.37 5.29 -21.60
N GLU A 310 31.89 5.92 -22.66
CA GLU A 310 32.64 6.21 -23.87
C GLU A 310 32.55 7.72 -24.15
N ALA A 311 33.65 8.30 -24.61
CA ALA A 311 33.72 9.70 -25.02
C ALA A 311 34.50 9.75 -26.33
N SER A 312 33.98 10.47 -27.33
CA SER A 312 34.59 10.63 -28.66
C SER A 312 34.59 12.07 -29.13
#